data_AF-A0A8S9DQ32-F1
#
_entry.id   AF-A0A8S9DQ32-F1
#
_cell.length_a   1.000
_cell.length_b   1.000
_cell.length_c   1.000
_cell.angle_alpha   90.00
_cell.angle_beta   90.00
_cell.angle_gamma   90.00
#
_symmetry.space_group_name_H-M   'P 1'
#
loop_
_entity.id
_entity.type
_entity.pdbx_description
1 polymer ?
#
loop_
_entity_poly.entity_id
_entity_poly.type
_entity_poly.pdbx_seq_one_letter_code
_entity_poly.pdbx_strand_id
1 'polypeptide(L)'
;MTEYKSKLHQTVSTTLTDYWNDSCSIEELTYAIDNGAVGATTNPTIVVNVLKKEMALWQDRIHELIRENATWSESEVTWKLIEEMAVRGAELLKPIFDREKGKKGRLSIQISL
;
A
#
# COMPACT_ATOMS: atom_id res chain seq x y z
N MET A 1 -32.81 -1.70 0.29
CA MET A 1 -31.38 -1.88 -0.05
C MET A 1 -30.73 -0.52 0.03
N THR A 2 -29.55 -0.39 0.63
CA THR A 2 -28.82 0.90 0.63
C THR A 2 -28.21 1.14 -0.75
N GLU A 3 -28.35 2.35 -1.29
CA GLU A 3 -27.84 2.74 -2.61
C GLU A 3 -26.30 2.67 -2.71
N TYR A 4 -25.61 2.77 -1.58
CA TYR A 4 -24.15 2.75 -1.48
C TYR A 4 -23.67 1.64 -0.53
N LYS A 5 -22.49 1.08 -0.82
CA LYS A 5 -21.84 0.03 -0.01
C LYS A 5 -21.42 0.53 1.39
N SER A 6 -20.95 1.77 1.47
CA SER A 6 -20.47 2.41 2.69
C SER A 6 -20.54 3.94 2.57
N LYS A 7 -20.20 4.65 3.65
CA LYS A 7 -20.05 6.10 3.64
C LYS A 7 -18.89 6.58 2.76
N LEU A 8 -17.80 5.83 2.68
CA LEU A 8 -16.70 6.13 1.76
C LEU A 8 -17.16 6.01 0.31
N HIS A 9 -17.87 4.93 -0.02
CA HIS A 9 -18.43 4.72 -1.35
C HIS A 9 -19.46 5.82 -1.72
N GLN A 10 -20.28 6.25 -0.76
CA GLN A 10 -21.20 7.36 -0.94
C GLN A 10 -20.43 8.65 -1.29
N THR A 11 -19.41 9.02 -0.50
CA THR A 11 -18.61 10.23 -0.72
C THR A 11 -18.04 10.30 -2.13
N VAL A 12 -17.38 9.24 -2.60
CA VAL A 12 -16.76 9.23 -3.94
C VAL A 12 -17.78 9.16 -5.07
N SER A 13 -19.01 8.69 -4.79
CA SER A 13 -20.08 8.61 -5.80
C SER A 13 -20.85 9.92 -5.94
N THR A 14 -20.91 10.75 -4.90
CA THR A 14 -21.73 11.97 -4.88
C THR A 14 -20.92 13.27 -4.88
N THR A 15 -19.60 13.21 -4.84
CA THR A 15 -18.71 14.38 -4.80
C THR A 15 -17.53 14.21 -5.75
N LEU A 16 -16.71 15.26 -5.90
CA LEU A 16 -15.46 15.21 -6.67
C LEU A 16 -14.24 14.79 -5.81
N THR A 17 -14.47 14.32 -4.58
CA THR A 17 -13.40 13.95 -3.65
C THR A 17 -12.76 12.62 -4.01
N ASP A 18 -11.44 12.61 -4.14
CA ASP A 18 -10.65 11.38 -4.25
C ASP A 18 -10.33 10.83 -2.86
N TYR A 19 -10.67 9.56 -2.65
CA TYR A 19 -10.33 8.82 -1.44
C TYR A 19 -8.99 8.09 -1.63
N TRP A 20 -8.07 8.31 -0.68
CA TRP A 20 -6.79 7.61 -0.60
C TRP A 20 -6.68 6.87 0.73
N ASN A 21 -6.08 5.68 0.71
CA ASN A 21 -5.91 4.85 1.90
C ASN A 21 -4.48 4.89 2.45
N ASP A 22 -4.33 5.07 3.76
CA ASP A 22 -3.03 5.09 4.44
C ASP A 22 -2.59 3.66 4.81
N SER A 23 -2.35 2.82 3.81
CA SER A 23 -1.85 1.45 3.99
C SER A 23 -1.16 0.91 2.75
N CYS A 24 -0.21 -0.02 2.97
CA CYS A 24 0.33 -0.90 1.94
C CYS A 24 -0.08 -2.38 2.13
N SER A 25 -0.94 -2.67 3.11
CA SER A 25 -1.53 -4.01 3.29
C SER A 25 -2.43 -4.34 2.11
N ILE A 26 -2.30 -5.56 1.59
CA ILE A 26 -3.15 -6.04 0.49
C ILE A 26 -4.61 -6.09 0.92
N GLU A 27 -4.91 -6.56 2.13
CA GLU A 27 -6.28 -6.67 2.63
C GLU A 27 -6.92 -5.28 2.81
N GLU A 28 -6.23 -4.38 3.52
CA GLU A 28 -6.74 -3.04 3.82
C GLU A 28 -6.93 -2.23 2.53
N LEU A 29 -5.98 -2.31 1.59
CA LEU A 29 -6.06 -1.60 0.32
C LEU A 29 -7.12 -2.20 -0.62
N THR A 30 -7.30 -3.52 -0.62
CA THR A 30 -8.39 -4.16 -1.37
C THR A 30 -9.75 -3.67 -0.88
N TYR A 31 -9.97 -3.65 0.44
CA TYR A 31 -11.18 -3.10 1.03
C TYR A 31 -11.38 -1.62 0.65
N ALA A 32 -10.32 -0.82 0.70
CA ALA A 32 -10.40 0.59 0.35
C ALA A 32 -10.78 0.79 -1.12
N ILE A 33 -10.16 0.05 -2.04
CA ILE A 33 -10.48 0.08 -3.48
C ILE A 33 -11.94 -0.33 -3.71
N ASP A 34 -12.43 -1.36 -3.00
CA ASP A 34 -13.81 -1.83 -3.16
C ASP A 34 -14.85 -0.79 -2.67
N ASN A 35 -14.40 0.15 -1.83
CA ASN A 35 -15.12 1.33 -1.36
C ASN A 35 -14.80 2.61 -2.15
N GLY A 36 -14.03 2.49 -3.24
CA GLY A 36 -13.76 3.57 -4.19
C GLY A 36 -12.48 4.37 -3.94
N ALA A 37 -11.52 3.84 -3.18
CA ALA A 37 -10.19 4.42 -3.10
C ALA A 37 -9.51 4.40 -4.48
N VAL A 38 -8.74 5.45 -4.74
CA VAL A 38 -8.03 5.65 -6.01
C VAL A 38 -6.53 5.88 -5.82
N GLY A 39 -6.03 5.70 -4.61
CA GLY A 39 -4.61 5.82 -4.30
C GLY A 39 -4.34 5.37 -2.87
N ALA A 40 -3.05 5.31 -2.54
CA ALA A 40 -2.58 4.94 -1.21
C ALA A 40 -1.38 5.77 -0.78
N THR A 41 -1.14 5.84 0.53
CA THR A 41 0.09 6.40 1.08
C THR A 41 0.72 5.43 2.06
N THR A 42 2.05 5.49 2.15
CA THR A 42 2.82 4.78 3.15
C THR A 42 3.97 5.65 3.65
N ASN A 43 4.36 5.38 4.89
CA ASN A 43 5.52 5.93 5.58
C ASN A 43 6.06 4.84 6.53
N PRO A 44 7.26 5.01 7.13
CA PRO A 44 7.84 3.97 7.98
C PRO A 44 6.92 3.49 9.13
N THR A 45 6.11 4.40 9.71
CA THR A 45 5.14 4.07 10.76
C THR A 45 4.00 3.18 10.24
N ILE A 46 3.49 3.45 9.04
CA ILE A 46 2.48 2.61 8.38
C ILE A 46 3.08 1.24 8.07
N VAL A 47 4.28 1.19 7.48
CA VAL A 47 4.93 -0.08 7.11
C VAL A 47 5.16 -0.97 8.32
N VAL A 48 5.71 -0.43 9.42
CA VAL A 48 5.96 -1.26 10.62
C VAL A 48 4.66 -1.81 11.22
N ASN A 49 3.56 -1.06 11.14
CA ASN A 49 2.25 -1.53 11.60
C ASN A 49 1.71 -2.66 10.73
N VAL A 50 1.80 -2.53 9.40
CA VAL A 50 1.42 -3.59 8.46
C VAL A 50 2.31 -4.81 8.66
N LEU A 51 3.63 -4.63 8.72
CA LEU A 51 4.59 -5.71 8.91
C LEU A 51 4.33 -6.51 10.19
N LYS A 52 3.98 -5.83 11.30
CA LYS A 52 3.62 -6.53 12.55
C LYS A 52 2.38 -7.39 12.42
N LYS A 53 1.35 -6.91 11.70
CA LYS A 53 0.11 -7.67 11.44
C LYS A 53 0.35 -8.84 10.50
N GLU A 54 1.19 -8.63 9.50
CA GLU A 54 1.43 -9.57 8.39
C GLU A 54 2.78 -10.28 8.49
N MET A 55 3.41 -10.33 9.68
CA MET A 55 4.79 -10.84 9.83
C MET A 55 4.98 -12.24 9.22
N ALA A 56 3.96 -13.10 9.35
CA ALA A 56 3.97 -14.43 8.77
C ALA A 56 4.13 -14.45 7.24
N LEU A 57 3.73 -13.38 6.53
CA LEU A 57 3.90 -13.24 5.08
C LEU A 57 5.29 -12.72 4.68
N TRP A 58 6.01 -12.09 5.60
CA TRP A 58 7.23 -11.34 5.33
C TRP A 58 8.49 -11.94 5.99
N GLN A 59 8.33 -12.75 7.03
CA GLN A 59 9.47 -13.31 7.79
C GLN A 59 10.45 -14.08 6.90
N ASP A 60 9.95 -14.96 6.03
CA ASP A 60 10.81 -15.72 5.13
C ASP A 60 11.53 -14.82 4.12
N ARG A 61 10.84 -13.79 3.60
CA ARG A 61 11.42 -12.82 2.69
C ARG A 61 12.48 -11.94 3.36
N ILE A 62 12.29 -11.56 4.63
CA ILE A 62 13.29 -10.83 5.42
C ILE A 62 14.56 -11.67 5.56
N HIS A 63 14.43 -12.96 5.92
CA HIS A 63 15.58 -13.84 6.02
C HIS A 63 16.27 -14.06 4.66
N GLU A 64 15.50 -14.12 3.58
CA GLU A 64 16.03 -14.19 2.22
C GLU A 64 16.84 -12.94 1.86
N LEU A 65 16.29 -11.74 2.09
CA LEU A 65 16.99 -10.46 1.89
C LEU A 65 18.32 -10.42 2.64
N ILE A 66 18.36 -10.88 3.90
CA ILE A 66 19.57 -10.95 4.72
C ILE A 66 20.59 -11.92 4.12
N ARG A 67 20.16 -13.10 3.64
CA ARG A 67 21.06 -14.09 3.02
C ARG A 67 21.62 -13.61 1.69
N GLU A 68 20.77 -13.04 0.84
CA GLU A 68 21.13 -12.53 -0.49
C GLU A 68 22.06 -11.31 -0.40
N ASN A 69 21.96 -10.54 0.68
CA ASN A 69 22.70 -9.31 0.88
C ASN A 69 23.46 -9.31 2.22
N ALA A 70 24.32 -10.32 2.42
CA ALA A 70 25.01 -10.57 3.70
C ALA A 70 25.85 -9.39 4.25
N THR A 71 26.19 -8.40 3.42
CA THR A 71 26.95 -7.21 3.81
C THR A 71 26.08 -5.98 4.09
N TRP A 72 24.76 -6.06 3.87
CA TRP A 72 23.85 -4.96 4.15
C TRP A 72 23.68 -4.76 5.65
N SER A 73 23.58 -3.49 6.03
CA SER A 73 23.12 -3.05 7.34
C SER A 73 21.63 -3.35 7.54
N GLU A 74 21.19 -3.34 8.81
CA GLU A 74 19.77 -3.42 9.17
C GLU A 74 18.95 -2.33 8.45
N SER A 75 19.50 -1.12 8.31
CA SER A 75 18.86 -0.01 7.61
C SER A 75 18.64 -0.30 6.13
N GLU A 76 19.64 -0.85 5.44
CA GLU A 76 19.52 -1.21 4.01
C GLU A 76 18.46 -2.30 3.79
N VAL A 77 18.47 -3.34 4.64
CA VAL A 77 17.44 -4.40 4.60
C VAL A 77 16.05 -3.81 4.87
N THR A 78 15.93 -2.92 5.85
CA THR A 78 14.66 -2.27 6.21
C THR A 78 14.12 -1.42 5.07
N TRP A 79 14.95 -0.59 4.43
CA TRP A 79 14.51 0.24 3.30
C TRP A 79 14.12 -0.61 2.08
N LYS A 80 14.84 -1.72 1.84
CA LYS A 80 14.45 -2.64 0.78
C LYS A 80 13.10 -3.30 1.06
N LEU A 81 12.86 -3.72 2.30
CA LEU A 81 11.58 -4.28 2.71
C LEU A 81 10.44 -3.26 2.58
N ILE A 82 10.66 -2.00 2.98
CA ILE A 82 9.69 -0.89 2.81
C ILE A 82 9.33 -0.73 1.34
N GLU A 83 10.32 -0.75 0.43
CA GLU A 83 10.10 -0.69 -1.01
C GLU A 83 9.28 -1.88 -1.51
N GLU A 84 9.65 -3.11 -1.15
CA GLU A 84 8.94 -4.32 -1.59
C GLU A 84 7.47 -4.35 -1.10
N MET A 85 7.23 -3.95 0.15
CA MET A 85 5.87 -3.82 0.69
C MET A 85 5.05 -2.75 -0.06
N ALA A 86 5.66 -1.61 -0.37
CA ALA A 86 5.03 -0.55 -1.14
C ALA A 86 4.69 -0.98 -2.58
N VAL A 87 5.63 -1.65 -3.27
CA VAL A 87 5.42 -2.16 -4.63
C VAL A 87 4.28 -3.17 -4.65
N ARG A 88 4.28 -4.12 -3.70
CA ARG A 88 3.22 -5.13 -3.58
C ARG A 88 1.83 -4.49 -3.41
N GLY A 89 1.72 -3.45 -2.58
CA GLY A 89 0.47 -2.67 -2.46
C GLY A 89 0.11 -1.92 -3.75
N ALA A 90 1.09 -1.32 -4.42
CA ALA A 90 0.88 -0.53 -5.63
C ALA A 90 0.36 -1.36 -6.82
N GLU A 91 0.66 -2.66 -6.86
CA GLU A 91 0.13 -3.58 -7.88
C GLU A 91 -1.40 -3.57 -7.94
N LEU A 92 -2.08 -3.48 -6.79
CA LEU A 92 -3.55 -3.41 -6.71
C LEU A 92 -4.11 -2.13 -7.37
N LEU A 93 -3.32 -1.06 -7.41
CA LEU A 93 -3.72 0.23 -7.97
C LEU A 93 -3.44 0.33 -9.48
N LYS A 94 -2.72 -0.62 -10.07
CA LYS A 94 -2.36 -0.59 -11.50
C LYS A 94 -3.58 -0.49 -12.45
N PRO A 95 -4.70 -1.20 -12.23
CA PRO A 95 -5.88 -1.04 -13.08
C PRO A 95 -6.48 0.38 -13.00
N ILE A 96 -6.44 1.01 -11.83
CA ILE A 96 -6.89 2.39 -11.64
C ILE A 96 -5.92 3.35 -12.32
N PHE A 97 -4.63 3.11 -12.16
CA PHE A 97 -3.58 3.88 -12.82
C PHE A 97 -3.80 3.95 -14.34
N ASP A 98 -4.05 2.80 -14.96
CA ASP A 98 -4.26 2.70 -16.41
C ASP A 98 -5.56 3.37 -16.85
N ARG A 99 -6.67 3.08 -16.17
CA ARG A 99 -7.99 3.68 -16.45
C ARG A 99 -7.95 5.21 -16.38
N GLU A 100 -7.24 5.74 -15.39
CA GLU A 100 -7.17 7.17 -15.09
C GLU A 100 -6.00 7.88 -15.80
N LYS A 101 -5.32 7.17 -16.73
CA LYS A 101 -4.18 7.69 -17.52
C LYS A 101 -3.09 8.29 -16.63
N GLY A 102 -2.87 7.63 -15.50
CA GLY A 102 -1.86 7.94 -14.50
C GLY A 102 -2.09 9.16 -13.62
N LYS A 103 -3.29 9.76 -13.68
CA LYS A 103 -3.71 10.83 -12.76
C LYS A 103 -4.06 10.31 -11.36
N LYS A 104 -4.46 9.03 -11.27
CA LYS A 104 -4.76 8.31 -10.02
C LYS A 104 -4.05 6.95 -10.04
N GLY A 105 -4.36 6.07 -9.08
CA GLY A 105 -3.76 4.74 -8.95
C GLY A 105 -2.30 4.80 -8.51
N ARG A 106 -1.97 5.74 -7.62
CA ARG A 106 -0.61 5.96 -7.12
C ARG A 106 -0.50 5.51 -5.67
N LEU A 107 0.67 4.99 -5.31
CA LEU A 107 1.07 4.74 -3.94
C LEU A 107 2.27 5.62 -3.61
N SER A 108 2.11 6.52 -2.64
CA SER A 108 3.17 7.42 -2.19
C SER A 108 4.06 6.75 -1.16
N ILE A 109 5.37 6.86 -1.33
CA ILE A 109 6.40 6.29 -0.44
C ILE A 109 7.27 7.41 0.13
N GLN A 110 7.56 7.34 1.44
CA GLN A 110 8.56 8.20 2.07
C GLN A 110 9.94 7.57 1.95
N ILE A 111 10.96 8.40 1.66
CA ILE A 111 12.37 8.01 1.59
C ILE A 111 13.16 8.59 2.78
N SER A 112 14.32 7.99 3.09
CA SER A 112 15.37 8.64 3.88
C SER A 112 16.36 9.34 2.94
N LEU A 113 16.75 10.56 3.30
CA LEU A 113 17.88 11.28 2.69
C LEU A 113 19.16 11.02 3.48
#